data_AF-A0A2V7K661-F1
#
_entry.id   AF-A0A2V7K661-F1
#
_cell.length_a   1.000
_cell.length_b   1.000
_cell.length_c   1.000
_cell.angle_alpha   90.00
_cell.angle_beta   90.00
_cell.angle_gamma   90.00
#
_symmetry.space_group_name_H-M   'P 1'
#
loop_
_entity.id
_entity.type
_entity.pdbx_description
1 polymer ?
#
loop_
_entity_poly.entity_id
_entity_poly.type
_entity_poly.pdbx_seq_one_letter_code
_entity_poly.pdbx_strand_id
1 'polypeptide(L)'
;MTPLLRRLAVLGVVAAAAVLACTEDLTAPGRCDQYCPPEKIVVYDTILDSAITRDSAYGRPIGYVSVPEAPVMLVESLPGRISRAIFRFNRAPFLRRATSSTDTTTGPLLQPDSVFVAMRIVRREAKASNLTVHLYRLPLSIDSTTTFSDPAVSDSFAGPPLRSVNLDTLLAQPARYDSVIAHDTIHLDTLTGDRLTRDSLNGEVQYLLIFKLDSLAVPFDTTDSGRVALGVRVTADSFASLALSASEQINGQAPALHWFNRFDSLGTIVDYPQPPVSPAGGGGFDGFVFTPDPAPLDTNLLVGGLPAARSLLRVNLPRAIRDSTQIVRATLILVASDSVRGVPSDSFVLFVHPAAVDLGAKSSILRDPFLAPDSAVIHVGFTDTVRIEITNILRRWQADTSLPRSLVLHQGPDFPFEGVTLAEVRFFSSRAALRRPTLRLTYVPRLTFAP
;
A
#
# COMPACT_ATOMS: atom_id res chain seq x y z
N MET A 1 9.35 51.10 26.57
CA MET A 1 9.23 52.21 27.54
C MET A 1 10.43 52.10 28.48
N THR A 2 11.45 52.95 28.53
CA THR A 2 11.76 54.25 27.91
C THR A 2 13.23 54.27 27.45
N PRO A 3 13.56 55.12 26.45
CA PRO A 3 14.89 55.33 25.87
C PRO A 3 15.62 56.56 26.45
N LEU A 4 16.92 56.68 26.19
CA LEU A 4 17.79 57.87 26.42
C LEU A 4 18.91 57.75 25.37
N LEU A 5 19.30 58.71 24.51
CA LEU A 5 19.05 60.13 24.27
C LEU A 5 19.41 60.36 22.76
N ARG A 6 18.61 61.09 21.94
CA ARG A 6 18.61 62.57 21.75
C ARG A 6 19.97 63.07 21.21
N ARG A 7 20.16 63.73 20.05
CA ARG A 7 19.40 64.78 19.31
C ARG A 7 19.90 64.79 17.84
N LEU A 8 19.05 64.88 16.80
CA LEU A 8 18.57 66.11 16.11
C LEU A 8 19.72 67.04 15.70
N ALA A 9 19.90 67.52 14.46
CA ALA A 9 18.96 67.92 13.42
C ALA A 9 19.79 68.12 12.11
N VAL A 10 19.33 67.85 10.87
CA VAL A 10 18.58 68.74 9.95
C VAL A 10 19.18 68.59 8.54
N LEU A 11 18.29 68.35 7.54
CA LEU A 11 18.35 68.59 6.08
C LEU A 11 19.69 68.40 5.33
N GLY A 12 19.81 67.66 4.24
CA GLY A 12 18.89 67.51 3.11
C GLY A 12 19.53 68.09 1.83
N VAL A 13 19.62 67.28 0.78
CA VAL A 13 19.89 67.59 -0.65
C VAL A 13 21.36 67.51 -1.15
N VAL A 14 21.65 66.37 -1.79
CA VAL A 14 22.30 66.16 -3.11
C VAL A 14 23.42 67.12 -3.55
N ALA A 15 24.65 66.60 -3.65
CA ALA A 15 25.57 66.93 -4.74
C ALA A 15 26.61 65.80 -4.94
N ALA A 16 26.78 65.42 -6.21
CA ALA A 16 27.58 64.32 -6.71
C ALA A 16 29.10 64.51 -6.51
N ALA A 17 29.83 63.40 -6.27
CA ALA A 17 31.20 63.22 -6.73
C ALA A 17 31.63 61.74 -6.68
N ALA A 18 31.67 61.14 -7.87
CA ALA A 18 32.66 60.17 -8.35
C ALA A 18 33.10 59.01 -7.42
N VAL A 19 32.44 57.86 -7.56
CA VAL A 19 33.13 56.56 -7.46
C VAL A 19 33.54 56.17 -8.87
N LEU A 20 34.85 56.18 -9.11
CA LEU A 20 35.51 55.59 -10.28
C LEU A 20 35.23 54.07 -10.28
N ALA A 21 34.22 53.65 -11.04
CA ALA A 21 34.12 52.26 -11.46
C ALA A 21 35.04 52.08 -12.67
N CYS A 22 36.00 51.17 -12.56
CA CYS A 22 36.75 50.67 -13.70
C CYS A 22 35.74 50.01 -14.65
N THR A 23 35.47 50.64 -15.79
CA THR A 23 34.76 49.99 -16.90
C THR A 23 35.79 49.20 -17.68
N GLU A 24 35.73 47.87 -17.61
CA GLU A 24 36.46 47.04 -18.56
C GLU A 24 35.82 47.20 -19.94
N ASP A 25 36.59 47.75 -20.88
CA ASP A 25 36.18 47.93 -22.26
C ASP A 25 36.32 46.59 -22.99
N LEU A 26 35.20 45.88 -23.17
CA LEU A 26 35.14 44.67 -23.98
C LEU A 26 35.35 45.07 -25.45
N THR A 27 36.60 44.99 -25.89
CA THR A 27 37.06 45.25 -27.26
C THR A 27 36.62 44.13 -28.23
N ALA A 28 35.32 43.93 -28.38
CA ALA A 28 34.73 43.18 -29.48
C ALA A 28 33.74 44.10 -30.21
N PRO A 29 34.02 44.54 -31.47
CA PRO A 29 33.11 45.37 -32.22
C PRO A 29 31.97 44.49 -32.79
N GLY A 30 31.01 44.15 -31.93
CA GLY A 30 29.73 43.56 -32.31
C GLY A 30 28.59 44.48 -31.91
N ARG A 31 27.61 44.72 -32.78
CA ARG A 31 26.37 45.42 -32.39
C ARG A 31 25.65 44.54 -31.35
N CYS A 32 25.32 45.10 -30.18
CA CYS A 32 24.58 44.40 -29.12
C CYS A 32 23.27 43.75 -29.61
N ASP A 33 22.70 44.27 -30.70
CA ASP A 33 21.47 43.77 -31.33
C ASP A 33 21.54 42.28 -31.72
N GLN A 34 22.74 41.73 -32.03
CA GLN A 34 22.91 40.31 -32.38
C GLN A 34 22.96 39.37 -31.16
N TYR A 35 23.31 39.87 -29.98
CA TYR A 35 23.50 39.08 -28.76
C TYR A 35 22.41 39.31 -27.69
N CYS A 36 21.48 40.24 -27.94
CA CYS A 36 20.33 40.42 -27.07
C CYS A 36 19.38 39.20 -27.20
N PRO A 37 18.93 38.61 -26.08
CA PRO A 37 17.85 37.62 -26.13
C PRO A 37 16.61 38.26 -26.77
N PRO A 38 15.72 37.47 -27.41
CA PRO A 38 14.50 38.02 -27.99
C PRO A 38 13.70 38.77 -26.92
N GLU A 39 13.11 39.89 -27.32
CA GLU A 39 12.37 40.82 -26.44
C GLU A 39 11.19 40.15 -25.71
N LYS A 40 10.75 38.97 -26.19
CA LYS A 40 9.66 38.18 -25.61
C LYS A 40 10.01 36.69 -25.58
N ILE A 41 9.83 36.08 -24.41
CA ILE A 41 9.86 34.62 -24.23
C ILE A 41 8.52 34.07 -24.70
N VAL A 42 8.53 33.22 -25.74
CA VAL A 42 7.32 32.55 -26.23
C VAL A 42 7.17 31.20 -25.55
N VAL A 43 6.02 30.98 -24.89
CA VAL A 43 5.65 29.72 -24.26
C VAL A 43 4.69 28.98 -25.18
N TYR A 44 4.98 27.71 -25.47
CA TYR A 44 4.10 26.83 -26.23
C TYR A 44 3.41 25.85 -25.30
N ASP A 45 2.12 25.61 -25.52
CA ASP A 45 1.35 24.54 -24.88
C ASP A 45 0.82 23.63 -25.99
N THR A 46 1.24 22.38 -25.98
CA THR A 46 1.03 21.43 -27.08
C THR A 46 0.60 20.07 -26.54
N ILE A 47 -0.38 19.46 -27.21
CA ILE A 47 -0.76 18.07 -26.95
C ILE A 47 -0.04 17.20 -27.96
N LEU A 48 0.82 16.32 -27.46
CA LEU A 48 1.47 15.28 -28.23
C LEU A 48 0.61 14.01 -28.17
N ASP A 49 -0.33 13.92 -29.11
CA ASP A 49 -1.32 12.85 -29.20
C ASP A 49 -0.71 11.46 -29.42
N SER A 50 0.44 11.42 -30.08
CA SER A 50 1.16 10.21 -30.51
C SER A 50 2.51 10.03 -29.83
N ALA A 51 2.78 10.81 -28.76
CA ALA A 51 4.00 10.67 -27.97
C ALA A 51 4.12 9.27 -27.35
N ILE A 52 3.00 8.62 -26.99
CA ILE A 52 3.01 7.24 -26.52
C ILE A 52 2.98 6.31 -27.73
N THR A 53 4.13 5.76 -28.08
CA THR A 53 4.31 5.00 -29.33
C THR A 53 4.04 3.52 -29.18
N ARG A 54 4.29 2.97 -27.98
CA ARG A 54 4.04 1.58 -27.62
C ARG A 54 3.70 1.51 -26.14
N ASP A 55 2.85 0.55 -25.81
CA ASP A 55 2.51 0.25 -24.44
C ASP A 55 2.26 -1.24 -24.23
N SER A 56 2.27 -1.66 -22.97
CA SER A 56 2.08 -3.05 -22.56
C SER A 56 1.56 -3.09 -21.14
N ALA A 57 0.66 -4.02 -20.84
CA ALA A 57 0.23 -4.35 -19.48
C ALA A 57 0.78 -5.73 -19.10
N TYR A 58 1.17 -5.90 -17.85
CA TYR A 58 1.72 -7.13 -17.29
C TYR A 58 1.06 -7.38 -15.93
N GLY A 59 0.61 -8.60 -15.63
CA GLY A 59 -0.10 -8.83 -14.36
C GLY A 59 -0.89 -10.12 -14.22
N ARG A 60 -1.42 -10.70 -15.31
CA ARG A 60 -2.33 -11.86 -15.23
C ARG A 60 -1.97 -12.94 -16.24
N PRO A 61 -2.03 -14.23 -15.88
CA PRO A 61 -2.37 -14.78 -14.56
C PRO A 61 -1.24 -14.67 -13.53
N ILE A 62 -0.04 -14.27 -13.95
CA ILE A 62 1.14 -14.05 -13.10
C ILE A 62 1.40 -12.54 -13.06
N GLY A 63 1.42 -11.97 -11.85
CA GLY A 63 1.61 -10.54 -11.62
C GLY A 63 2.86 -10.22 -10.82
N TYR A 64 2.99 -8.96 -10.43
CA TYR A 64 4.14 -8.48 -9.65
C TYR A 64 4.04 -8.80 -8.16
N VAL A 65 2.82 -8.90 -7.66
CA VAL A 65 2.50 -9.34 -6.29
C VAL A 65 1.35 -10.32 -6.40
N SER A 66 1.57 -11.56 -5.97
CA SER A 66 0.52 -12.58 -5.85
C SER A 66 -0.15 -12.51 -4.48
N VAL A 67 -1.24 -13.26 -4.30
CA VAL A 67 -2.01 -13.23 -3.04
C VAL A 67 -1.19 -13.67 -1.81
N PRO A 68 -0.39 -14.76 -1.87
CA PRO A 68 0.49 -15.12 -0.75
C PRO A 68 1.62 -14.12 -0.51
N GLU A 69 1.91 -13.24 -1.46
CA GLU A 69 2.95 -12.20 -1.34
C GLU A 69 2.36 -10.84 -0.93
N ALA A 70 1.04 -10.76 -0.79
CA ALA A 70 0.34 -9.53 -0.47
C ALA A 70 0.62 -9.15 1.00
N PRO A 71 0.98 -7.89 1.28
CA PRO A 71 1.26 -7.46 2.65
C PRO A 71 0.02 -7.40 3.54
N VAL A 72 -1.17 -7.59 2.98
CA VAL A 72 -2.41 -7.63 3.75
C VAL A 72 -3.31 -8.73 3.21
N MET A 73 -4.06 -9.35 4.11
CA MET A 73 -5.14 -10.25 3.76
C MET A 73 -6.45 -9.49 3.65
N LEU A 74 -7.02 -9.45 2.45
CA LEU A 74 -8.25 -8.71 2.19
C LEU A 74 -9.48 -9.57 2.53
N VAL A 75 -10.39 -9.02 3.33
CA VAL A 75 -11.63 -9.66 3.73
C VAL A 75 -12.80 -8.78 3.35
N GLU A 76 -13.47 -9.13 2.26
CA GLU A 76 -14.53 -8.34 1.63
C GLU A 76 -15.79 -9.19 1.44
N SER A 77 -16.96 -8.60 1.69
CA SER A 77 -18.26 -9.17 1.33
C SER A 77 -19.04 -8.13 0.52
N LEU A 78 -18.70 -8.01 -0.77
CA LEU A 78 -19.31 -7.06 -1.71
C LEU A 78 -20.12 -7.82 -2.78
N PRO A 79 -21.10 -7.16 -3.42
CA PRO A 79 -21.78 -7.74 -4.59
C PRO A 79 -20.78 -8.09 -5.71
N GLY A 80 -20.74 -9.35 -6.12
CA GLY A 80 -19.86 -9.82 -7.20
C GLY A 80 -18.37 -9.90 -6.85
N ARG A 81 -17.99 -9.59 -5.60
CA ARG A 81 -16.61 -9.70 -5.11
C ARG A 81 -16.60 -10.08 -3.64
N ILE A 82 -16.13 -11.28 -3.35
CA ILE A 82 -16.02 -11.79 -1.99
C ILE A 82 -14.59 -12.22 -1.77
N SER A 83 -13.98 -11.83 -0.66
CA SER A 83 -12.69 -12.33 -0.22
C SER A 83 -12.70 -12.78 1.25
N ARG A 84 -11.81 -13.71 1.58
CA ARG A 84 -11.70 -14.36 2.89
C ARG A 84 -10.25 -14.55 3.24
N ALA A 85 -9.81 -14.05 4.39
CA ALA A 85 -8.46 -14.34 4.88
C ALA A 85 -8.40 -15.79 5.35
N ILE A 86 -7.27 -16.45 5.08
CA ILE A 86 -6.99 -17.82 5.48
C ILE A 86 -5.56 -17.88 6.01
N PHE A 87 -5.36 -18.60 7.11
CA PHE A 87 -4.02 -18.77 7.66
C PHE A 87 -3.90 -20.05 8.49
N ARG A 88 -2.72 -20.64 8.47
CA ARG A 88 -2.32 -21.85 9.17
C ARG A 88 -1.15 -21.56 10.10
N PHE A 89 -1.39 -21.77 11.38
CA PHE A 89 -0.37 -21.81 12.41
C PHE A 89 0.27 -23.19 12.48
N ASN A 90 1.58 -23.18 12.66
CA ASN A 90 2.35 -24.40 12.91
C ASN A 90 2.21 -24.88 14.35
N ARG A 91 2.95 -25.95 14.64
CA ARG A 91 3.08 -26.54 15.97
C ARG A 91 3.32 -25.50 17.07
N ALA A 92 2.68 -25.74 18.19
CA ALA A 92 2.96 -25.09 19.45
C ALA A 92 4.43 -25.32 19.86
N PRO A 93 5.08 -24.32 20.48
CA PRO A 93 6.52 -24.34 20.73
C PRO A 93 6.94 -25.38 21.79
N PHE A 94 6.06 -25.72 22.75
CA PHE A 94 6.42 -26.62 23.86
C PHE A 94 5.32 -27.65 24.15
N LEU A 95 5.72 -28.94 24.17
CA LEU A 95 4.88 -30.05 24.67
C LEU A 95 5.26 -30.49 26.08
N ARG A 96 6.41 -30.01 26.58
CA ARG A 96 6.91 -30.26 27.94
C ARG A 96 7.57 -29.01 28.48
N ARG A 97 7.54 -28.82 29.81
CA ARG A 97 8.14 -27.64 30.44
C ARG A 97 8.62 -27.92 31.86
N ALA A 98 9.74 -27.30 32.25
CA ALA A 98 10.21 -27.25 33.64
C ALA A 98 9.53 -26.08 34.37
N THR A 99 9.13 -26.30 35.62
CA THR A 99 8.33 -25.34 36.40
C THR A 99 9.15 -24.31 37.16
N SER A 100 10.48 -24.49 37.24
CA SER A 100 11.40 -23.51 37.81
C SER A 100 12.68 -23.38 36.98
N SER A 101 13.42 -22.29 37.17
CA SER A 101 14.75 -22.11 36.55
C SER A 101 15.85 -23.00 37.17
N THR A 102 15.53 -23.73 38.26
CA THR A 102 16.46 -24.62 38.98
C THR A 102 16.10 -26.10 38.83
N ASP A 103 14.96 -26.43 38.22
CA ASP A 103 14.52 -27.80 37.93
C ASP A 103 14.78 -28.13 36.45
N THR A 104 15.39 -29.28 36.21
CA THR A 104 15.64 -29.80 34.85
C THR A 104 14.62 -30.86 34.42
N THR A 105 13.74 -31.25 35.34
CA THR A 105 12.65 -32.20 35.09
C THR A 105 11.53 -31.48 34.36
N THR A 106 11.13 -32.02 33.20
CA THR A 106 10.05 -31.42 32.41
C THR A 106 8.76 -32.23 32.55
N GLY A 107 7.69 -31.52 32.86
CA GLY A 107 6.34 -32.06 32.94
C GLY A 107 5.65 -32.12 31.56
N PRO A 108 4.79 -33.12 31.28
CA PRO A 108 3.98 -33.12 30.07
C PRO A 108 2.94 -32.00 30.08
N LEU A 109 2.58 -31.52 28.88
CA LEU A 109 1.36 -30.76 28.66
C LEU A 109 0.15 -31.64 29.04
N LEU A 110 -0.67 -31.16 29.97
CA LEU A 110 -1.92 -31.83 30.33
C LEU A 110 -3.02 -31.49 29.32
N GLN A 111 -3.32 -30.20 29.21
CA GLN A 111 -4.30 -29.65 28.31
C GLN A 111 -4.09 -28.14 28.14
N PRO A 112 -4.45 -27.56 26.99
CA PRO A 112 -4.70 -26.14 26.89
C PRO A 112 -5.92 -25.75 27.71
N ASP A 113 -5.81 -24.64 28.43
CA ASP A 113 -6.93 -24.00 29.11
C ASP A 113 -7.70 -23.08 28.17
N SER A 114 -6.98 -22.20 27.48
CA SER A 114 -7.55 -21.29 26.49
C SER A 114 -6.55 -20.95 25.39
N VAL A 115 -7.07 -20.42 24.29
CA VAL A 115 -6.25 -19.92 23.19
C VAL A 115 -6.70 -18.53 22.78
N PHE A 116 -5.74 -17.67 22.51
CA PHE A 116 -5.99 -16.33 22.02
C PHE A 116 -5.52 -16.24 20.57
N VAL A 117 -6.40 -15.75 19.70
CA VAL A 117 -6.08 -15.46 18.30
C VAL A 117 -6.03 -13.95 18.16
N ALA A 118 -4.84 -13.42 17.92
CA ALA A 118 -4.63 -12.00 17.71
C ALA A 118 -4.45 -11.73 16.22
N MET A 119 -5.15 -10.71 15.70
CA MET A 119 -5.00 -10.24 14.33
C MET A 119 -5.05 -8.72 14.26
N ARG A 120 -4.15 -8.14 13.47
CA ARG A 120 -4.07 -6.69 13.29
C ARG A 120 -4.91 -6.27 12.09
N ILE A 121 -5.90 -5.43 12.35
CA ILE A 121 -6.73 -4.74 11.36
C ILE A 121 -5.99 -3.47 10.96
N VAL A 122 -5.55 -3.41 9.70
CA VAL A 122 -4.82 -2.26 9.15
C VAL A 122 -5.75 -1.29 8.41
N ARG A 123 -6.88 -1.80 7.90
CA ARG A 123 -7.94 -0.99 7.29
C ARG A 123 -9.29 -1.62 7.55
N ARG A 124 -10.32 -0.80 7.76
CA ARG A 124 -11.72 -1.22 7.82
C ARG A 124 -12.61 -0.24 7.09
N GLU A 125 -13.79 -0.69 6.70
CA GLU A 125 -14.80 0.23 6.17
C GLU A 125 -15.28 1.19 7.26
N ALA A 126 -14.97 2.48 7.10
CA ALA A 126 -15.28 3.49 8.10
C ALA A 126 -16.78 3.84 8.15
N LYS A 127 -17.51 3.68 7.04
CA LYS A 127 -18.94 3.97 6.93
C LYS A 127 -19.83 2.74 7.14
N ALA A 128 -19.24 1.57 7.40
CA ALA A 128 -19.98 0.36 7.71
C ALA A 128 -20.51 0.45 9.14
N SER A 129 -21.79 0.15 9.32
CA SER A 129 -22.38 -0.12 10.62
C SER A 129 -22.49 -1.63 10.82
N ASN A 130 -22.47 -2.03 12.09
CA ASN A 130 -22.59 -3.41 12.54
C ASN A 130 -21.50 -4.32 11.95
N LEU A 131 -20.29 -3.77 11.76
CA LEU A 131 -19.17 -4.49 11.14
C LEU A 131 -18.74 -5.65 12.04
N THR A 132 -19.05 -6.87 11.61
CA THR A 132 -18.86 -8.10 12.37
C THR A 132 -17.80 -8.98 11.72
N VAL A 133 -16.80 -9.35 12.51
CA VAL A 133 -15.74 -10.29 12.14
C VAL A 133 -16.12 -11.68 12.60
N HIS A 134 -16.12 -12.63 11.67
CA HIS A 134 -16.45 -14.03 11.92
C HIS A 134 -15.20 -14.89 11.71
N LEU A 135 -14.87 -15.69 12.72
CA LEU A 135 -13.74 -16.62 12.72
C LEU A 135 -14.24 -18.03 12.44
N TYR A 136 -13.58 -18.75 11.53
CA TYR A 136 -13.93 -20.10 11.11
C TYR A 136 -12.75 -21.05 11.28
N ARG A 137 -13.03 -22.33 11.48
CA ARG A 137 -12.04 -23.39 11.40
C ARG A 137 -11.84 -23.82 9.95
N LEU A 138 -10.59 -23.91 9.52
CA LEU A 138 -10.21 -24.38 8.19
C LEU A 138 -9.46 -25.73 8.27
N PRO A 139 -9.37 -26.47 7.15
CA PRO A 139 -8.52 -27.65 7.08
C PRO A 139 -7.04 -27.28 7.16
N LEU A 140 -6.21 -28.15 7.75
CA LEU A 140 -4.76 -27.95 7.84
C LEU A 140 -4.03 -28.02 6.48
N SER A 141 -4.72 -28.48 5.43
CA SER A 141 -4.19 -28.61 4.07
C SER A 141 -4.08 -27.29 3.32
N ILE A 142 -4.63 -26.18 3.84
CA ILE A 142 -4.52 -24.88 3.17
C ILE A 142 -3.06 -24.47 2.96
N ASP A 143 -2.79 -23.86 1.82
CA ASP A 143 -1.48 -23.40 1.37
C ASP A 143 -1.60 -22.31 0.29
N SER A 144 -0.47 -21.93 -0.30
CA SER A 144 -0.38 -20.90 -1.34
C SER A 144 -1.12 -21.22 -2.64
N THR A 145 -1.58 -22.46 -2.83
CA THR A 145 -2.34 -22.91 -4.00
C THR A 145 -3.83 -23.00 -3.75
N THR A 146 -4.26 -22.79 -2.50
CA THR A 146 -5.67 -22.81 -2.10
C THR A 146 -6.45 -21.70 -2.81
N THR A 147 -7.58 -22.06 -3.42
CA THR A 147 -8.45 -21.11 -4.15
C THR A 147 -9.78 -20.94 -3.44
N PHE A 148 -10.56 -19.94 -3.85
CA PHE A 148 -11.90 -19.72 -3.28
C PHE A 148 -12.87 -20.88 -3.56
N SER A 149 -12.66 -21.58 -4.68
CA SER A 149 -13.51 -22.70 -5.11
C SER A 149 -13.11 -24.04 -4.49
N ASP A 150 -12.07 -24.10 -3.66
CA ASP A 150 -11.70 -25.32 -2.94
C ASP A 150 -12.85 -25.76 -2.01
N PRO A 151 -13.45 -26.95 -2.23
CA PRO A 151 -14.58 -27.43 -1.43
C PRO A 151 -14.30 -27.42 0.07
N ALA A 152 -13.07 -27.78 0.47
CA ALA A 152 -12.72 -27.87 1.89
C ALA A 152 -12.71 -26.49 2.56
N VAL A 153 -12.43 -25.43 1.81
CA VAL A 153 -12.50 -24.05 2.28
C VAL A 153 -13.92 -23.50 2.22
N SER A 154 -14.64 -23.75 1.11
CA SER A 154 -16.02 -23.28 0.97
C SER A 154 -16.96 -23.87 2.00
N ASP A 155 -16.81 -25.17 2.30
CA ASP A 155 -17.64 -25.88 3.28
C ASP A 155 -17.41 -25.34 4.69
N SER A 156 -16.15 -25.06 5.05
CA SER A 156 -15.80 -24.40 6.31
C SER A 156 -16.50 -23.05 6.48
N PHE A 157 -16.52 -22.20 5.44
CA PHE A 157 -17.18 -20.89 5.50
C PHE A 157 -18.72 -20.95 5.39
N ALA A 158 -19.28 -22.07 4.96
CA ALA A 158 -20.71 -22.33 4.94
C ALA A 158 -21.25 -22.84 6.29
N GLY A 159 -20.38 -23.43 7.12
CA GLY A 159 -20.71 -23.88 8.47
C GLY A 159 -20.88 -22.73 9.49
N PRO A 160 -21.14 -23.04 10.76
CA PRO A 160 -21.20 -22.04 11.82
C PRO A 160 -19.80 -21.47 12.13
N PRO A 161 -19.67 -20.16 12.39
CA PRO A 161 -18.40 -19.59 12.84
C PRO A 161 -18.03 -20.10 14.23
N LEU A 162 -16.73 -20.27 14.49
CA LEU A 162 -16.19 -20.52 15.83
C LEU A 162 -16.54 -19.39 16.79
N ARG A 163 -16.43 -18.15 16.30
CA ARG A 163 -16.68 -16.94 17.07
C ARG A 163 -17.04 -15.79 16.13
N SER A 164 -17.92 -14.91 16.58
CA SER A 164 -18.30 -13.69 15.87
C SER A 164 -18.15 -12.51 16.83
N VAL A 165 -17.46 -11.46 16.39
CA VAL A 165 -17.23 -10.24 17.17
C VAL A 165 -17.67 -9.05 16.35
N ASN A 166 -18.58 -8.26 16.91
CA ASN A 166 -19.02 -7.02 16.30
C ASN A 166 -18.12 -5.87 16.77
N LEU A 167 -17.38 -5.27 15.83
CA LEU A 167 -16.38 -4.25 16.13
C LEU A 167 -17.00 -2.98 16.69
N ASP A 168 -18.19 -2.60 16.23
CA ASP A 168 -18.86 -1.38 16.70
C ASP A 168 -19.33 -1.54 18.15
N THR A 169 -19.91 -2.69 18.49
CA THR A 169 -20.31 -2.98 19.88
C THR A 169 -19.12 -3.10 20.83
N LEU A 170 -17.99 -3.62 20.33
CA LEU A 170 -16.76 -3.73 21.11
C LEU A 170 -16.15 -2.34 21.32
N LEU A 171 -16.05 -1.52 20.28
CA LEU A 171 -15.59 -0.12 20.37
C LEU A 171 -16.51 0.75 21.25
N ALA A 172 -17.79 0.42 21.36
CA ALA A 172 -18.73 1.10 22.25
C ALA A 172 -18.51 0.73 23.74
N GLN A 173 -17.78 -0.34 24.05
CA GLN A 173 -17.44 -0.67 25.44
C GLN A 173 -16.55 0.42 26.04
N PRO A 174 -16.64 0.68 27.37
CA PRO A 174 -15.76 1.62 28.04
C PRO A 174 -14.30 1.27 27.80
N ALA A 175 -13.52 2.25 27.31
CA ALA A 175 -12.09 2.10 27.16
C ALA A 175 -11.44 1.92 28.54
N ARG A 176 -10.60 0.90 28.67
CA ARG A 176 -9.82 0.62 29.88
C ARG A 176 -8.34 0.83 29.56
N TYR A 177 -7.64 1.49 30.47
CA TYR A 177 -6.20 1.57 30.40
C TYR A 177 -5.59 0.26 30.88
N ASP A 178 -4.82 -0.41 30.02
CA ASP A 178 -4.09 -1.62 30.40
C ASP A 178 -2.60 -1.28 30.60
N SER A 179 -2.22 -1.14 31.87
CA SER A 179 -0.83 -0.89 32.29
C SER A 179 0.07 -2.13 32.22
N VAL A 180 -0.48 -3.31 31.92
CA VAL A 180 0.25 -4.59 31.97
C VAL A 180 0.64 -5.07 30.57
N ILE A 181 -0.21 -4.86 29.55
CA ILE A 181 0.00 -5.47 28.23
C ILE A 181 0.46 -4.47 27.16
N ALA A 182 0.14 -3.16 27.25
CA ALA A 182 0.49 -2.24 26.16
C ALA A 182 0.60 -0.72 26.47
N HIS A 183 0.36 -0.22 27.68
CA HIS A 183 0.17 1.24 27.90
C HIS A 183 -0.92 1.83 26.98
N ASP A 184 -1.88 1.02 26.56
CA ASP A 184 -2.84 1.36 25.51
C ASP A 184 -4.29 1.26 26.01
N THR A 185 -5.19 1.89 25.26
CA THR A 185 -6.64 1.83 25.44
C THR A 185 -7.21 0.54 24.87
N ILE A 186 -7.79 -0.28 25.74
CA ILE A 186 -8.41 -1.55 25.40
C ILE A 186 -9.92 -1.47 25.56
N HIS A 187 -10.64 -1.95 24.56
CA HIS A 187 -12.06 -2.27 24.65
C HIS A 187 -12.20 -3.77 24.89
N LEU A 188 -12.84 -4.15 26.00
CA LEU A 188 -12.97 -5.54 26.45
C LEU A 188 -14.45 -5.89 26.60
N ASP A 189 -14.87 -6.96 25.96
CA ASP A 189 -16.11 -7.63 26.31
C ASP A 189 -15.84 -8.59 27.48
N THR A 190 -16.40 -8.28 28.65
CA THR A 190 -16.16 -9.05 29.88
C THR A 190 -16.89 -10.38 29.91
N LEU A 191 -17.92 -10.57 29.07
CA LEU A 191 -18.64 -11.84 28.98
C LEU A 191 -17.84 -12.85 28.17
N THR A 192 -17.30 -12.39 27.05
CA THR A 192 -16.70 -13.25 26.04
C THR A 192 -15.17 -13.29 26.13
N GLY A 193 -14.56 -12.26 26.73
CA GLY A 193 -13.12 -12.10 26.89
C GLY A 193 -12.41 -11.52 25.66
N ASP A 194 -13.16 -11.17 24.61
CA ASP A 194 -12.63 -10.60 23.36
C ASP A 194 -12.21 -9.15 23.55
N ARG A 195 -11.14 -8.75 22.85
CA ARG A 195 -10.48 -7.47 23.06
C ARG A 195 -10.19 -6.78 21.75
N LEU A 196 -10.28 -5.45 21.77
CA LEU A 196 -9.84 -4.59 20.69
C LEU A 196 -8.98 -3.48 21.28
N THR A 197 -7.74 -3.40 20.81
CA THR A 197 -6.82 -2.34 21.18
C THR A 197 -6.64 -1.40 20.00
N ARG A 198 -6.78 -0.10 20.22
CA ARG A 198 -6.62 0.92 19.18
C ARG A 198 -5.18 1.39 19.15
N ASP A 199 -4.49 1.09 18.07
CA ASP A 199 -3.11 1.50 17.85
C ASP A 199 -3.04 2.63 16.81
N SER A 200 -1.99 3.43 16.84
CA SER A 200 -1.73 4.49 15.88
C SER A 200 -0.29 4.39 15.40
N LEU A 201 -0.12 3.83 14.20
CA LEU A 201 1.18 3.69 13.55
C LEU A 201 1.27 4.69 12.40
N ASN A 202 2.26 5.58 12.43
CA ASN A 202 2.50 6.60 11.39
C ASN A 202 1.30 7.53 11.10
N GLY A 203 0.41 7.74 12.08
CA GLY A 203 -0.79 8.56 11.92
C GLY A 203 -2.01 7.82 11.37
N GLU A 204 -1.88 6.56 10.99
CA GLU A 204 -3.00 5.68 10.63
C GLU A 204 -3.52 4.93 11.85
N VAL A 205 -4.84 4.89 11.98
CA VAL A 205 -5.52 4.14 13.04
C VAL A 205 -5.60 2.67 12.66
N GLN A 206 -4.94 1.83 13.44
CA GLN A 206 -5.00 0.38 13.31
C GLN A 206 -5.66 -0.22 14.56
N TYR A 207 -6.07 -1.48 14.48
CA TYR A 207 -6.62 -2.17 15.63
C TYR A 207 -6.01 -3.55 15.80
N LEU A 208 -5.70 -3.94 17.03
CA LEU A 208 -5.39 -5.32 17.38
C LEU A 208 -6.65 -5.97 17.94
N LEU A 209 -7.24 -6.88 17.16
CA LEU A 209 -8.38 -7.67 17.57
C LEU A 209 -7.90 -9.01 18.13
N ILE A 210 -8.35 -9.35 19.33
CA ILE A 210 -7.99 -10.59 20.01
C ILE A 210 -9.25 -11.36 20.37
N PHE A 211 -9.37 -12.59 19.85
CA PHE A 211 -10.41 -13.54 20.23
C PHE A 211 -9.92 -14.39 21.39
N LYS A 212 -10.72 -14.50 22.44
CA LYS A 212 -10.51 -15.51 23.49
C LYS A 212 -11.37 -16.72 23.20
N LEU A 213 -10.72 -17.84 22.93
CA LEU A 213 -11.37 -19.11 22.64
C LEU A 213 -11.04 -20.11 23.76
N ASP A 214 -12.01 -20.97 24.07
CA ASP A 214 -11.76 -22.12 24.94
C ASP A 214 -11.15 -23.29 24.14
N SER A 215 -10.71 -24.31 24.86
CA SER A 215 -10.13 -25.52 24.29
C SER A 215 -11.13 -26.40 23.54
N LEU A 216 -12.43 -26.14 23.61
CA LEU A 216 -13.45 -26.85 22.82
C LEU A 216 -13.59 -26.22 21.43
N ALA A 217 -13.54 -24.88 21.34
CA ALA A 217 -13.59 -24.15 20.08
C ALA A 217 -12.36 -24.42 19.21
N VAL A 218 -11.18 -24.49 19.83
CA VAL A 218 -9.91 -24.84 19.16
C VAL A 218 -9.20 -25.91 19.99
N PRO A 219 -9.48 -27.20 19.74
CA PRO A 219 -8.84 -28.29 20.44
C PRO A 219 -7.38 -28.41 20.04
N PHE A 220 -6.56 -28.82 21.01
CA PHE A 220 -5.15 -29.09 20.80
C PHE A 220 -4.93 -30.58 20.61
N ASP A 221 -4.37 -30.94 19.47
CA ASP A 221 -3.96 -32.31 19.19
C ASP A 221 -2.46 -32.47 19.48
N THR A 222 -2.13 -33.40 20.38
CA THR A 222 -0.72 -33.67 20.72
C THR A 222 0.04 -34.35 19.59
N THR A 223 -0.65 -35.03 18.66
CA THR A 223 -0.04 -35.74 17.53
C THR A 223 0.50 -34.79 16.47
N ASP A 224 -0.19 -33.68 16.20
CA ASP A 224 0.26 -32.64 15.27
C ASP A 224 0.94 -31.46 15.98
N SER A 225 0.99 -31.51 17.31
CA SER A 225 1.51 -30.48 18.21
C SER A 225 0.68 -29.19 18.20
N GLY A 226 -0.64 -29.28 18.09
CA GLY A 226 -1.57 -28.16 18.21
C GLY A 226 -1.59 -27.26 16.98
N ARG A 227 -1.51 -27.84 15.77
CA ARG A 227 -1.64 -27.05 14.53
C ARG A 227 -3.06 -26.54 14.40
N VAL A 228 -3.21 -25.33 13.88
CA VAL A 228 -4.52 -24.70 13.70
C VAL A 228 -4.56 -23.98 12.36
N ALA A 229 -5.63 -24.18 11.60
CA ALA A 229 -5.93 -23.37 10.43
C ALA A 229 -7.25 -22.62 10.67
N LEU A 230 -7.25 -21.32 10.43
CA LEU A 230 -8.37 -20.42 10.66
C LEU A 230 -8.66 -19.58 9.42
N GLY A 231 -9.93 -19.20 9.30
CA GLY A 231 -10.42 -18.35 8.24
C GLY A 231 -11.22 -17.18 8.80
N VAL A 232 -11.21 -16.06 8.08
CA VAL A 232 -11.93 -14.85 8.49
C VAL A 232 -12.87 -14.39 7.39
N ARG A 233 -14.09 -14.04 7.80
CA ARG A 233 -15.14 -13.40 6.99
C ARG A 233 -15.64 -12.17 7.72
N VAL A 234 -16.08 -11.17 6.96
CA VAL A 234 -16.79 -10.00 7.53
C VAL A 234 -18.21 -9.86 7.00
N THR A 235 -19.08 -9.31 7.83
CA THR A 235 -20.44 -8.85 7.49
C THR A 235 -20.68 -7.45 8.07
N ALA A 236 -21.63 -6.72 7.51
CA ALA A 236 -22.06 -5.39 7.96
C ALA A 236 -23.48 -5.14 7.44
N ASP A 237 -24.14 -4.08 7.90
CA ASP A 237 -25.45 -3.69 7.35
C ASP A 237 -25.33 -3.08 5.94
N SER A 238 -24.12 -2.64 5.58
CA SER A 238 -23.75 -2.11 4.26
C SER A 238 -22.60 -2.92 3.64
N PHE A 239 -21.67 -2.27 2.94
CA PHE A 239 -20.49 -2.94 2.41
C PHE A 239 -19.52 -3.32 3.53
N ALA A 240 -19.23 -4.61 3.67
CA ALA A 240 -18.26 -5.09 4.65
C ALA A 240 -16.89 -5.27 4.00
N SER A 241 -15.90 -4.52 4.48
CA SER A 241 -14.50 -4.64 4.05
C SER A 241 -13.54 -4.42 5.22
N LEU A 242 -12.48 -5.22 5.24
CA LEU A 242 -11.42 -5.23 6.21
C LEU A 242 -10.11 -5.67 5.53
N ALA A 243 -8.99 -5.10 5.94
CA ALA A 243 -7.65 -5.61 5.62
C ALA A 243 -6.96 -6.00 6.91
N LEU A 244 -6.45 -7.24 6.95
CA LEU A 244 -5.66 -7.76 8.04
C LEU A 244 -4.17 -7.73 7.66
N SER A 245 -3.29 -7.49 8.61
CA SER A 245 -1.85 -7.59 8.40
C SER A 245 -1.45 -9.02 8.04
N ALA A 246 -0.61 -9.18 7.00
CA ALA A 246 0.01 -10.46 6.63
C ALA A 246 1.49 -10.49 7.04
N SER A 247 2.12 -11.66 6.92
CA SER A 247 3.55 -11.88 7.19
C SER A 247 4.48 -11.02 6.34
N GLU A 248 4.03 -10.64 5.15
CA GLU A 248 4.78 -9.83 4.18
C GLU A 248 4.72 -8.33 4.51
N GLN A 249 3.92 -7.91 5.48
CA GLN A 249 3.85 -6.51 5.88
C GLN A 249 5.09 -6.08 6.64
N ILE A 250 5.80 -5.08 6.12
CA ILE A 250 6.94 -4.47 6.82
C ILE A 250 6.45 -3.82 8.11
N ASN A 251 7.08 -4.16 9.24
CA ASN A 251 6.69 -3.74 10.59
C ASN A 251 5.23 -4.06 10.95
N GLY A 252 4.57 -4.93 10.17
CA GLY A 252 3.26 -5.45 10.48
C GLY A 252 3.34 -6.56 11.51
N GLN A 253 2.17 -6.94 12.02
CA GLN A 253 2.02 -8.05 12.94
C GLN A 253 1.06 -9.04 12.30
N ALA A 254 1.64 -10.07 11.66
CA ALA A 254 0.89 -11.21 11.16
C ALA A 254 0.01 -11.81 12.28
N PRO A 255 -1.04 -12.57 11.92
CA PRO A 255 -1.86 -13.26 12.91
C PRO A 255 -0.99 -14.04 13.90
N ALA A 256 -1.38 -14.06 15.16
CA ALA A 256 -0.67 -14.77 16.20
C ALA A 256 -1.62 -15.64 17.02
N LEU A 257 -1.15 -16.84 17.35
CA LEU A 257 -1.83 -17.80 18.20
C LEU A 257 -1.08 -17.92 19.52
N HIS A 258 -1.78 -17.70 20.63
CA HIS A 258 -1.21 -17.77 21.97
C HIS A 258 -1.95 -18.83 22.79
N TRP A 259 -1.24 -19.92 23.09
CA TRP A 259 -1.77 -20.99 23.93
C TRP A 259 -1.53 -20.70 25.41
N PHE A 260 -2.57 -20.82 26.22
CA PHE A 260 -2.47 -20.82 27.68
C PHE A 260 -2.64 -22.25 28.16
N ASN A 261 -1.52 -22.87 28.51
CA ASN A 261 -1.41 -24.31 28.71
C ASN A 261 -1.19 -24.66 30.18
N ARG A 262 -1.73 -25.80 30.60
CA ARG A 262 -1.44 -26.39 31.92
C ARG A 262 -0.42 -27.52 31.79
N PHE A 263 0.65 -27.44 32.56
CA PHE A 263 1.68 -28.47 32.66
C PHE A 263 1.62 -29.14 34.02
N ASP A 264 1.82 -30.46 34.07
CA ASP A 264 2.05 -31.19 35.32
C ASP A 264 3.53 -31.49 35.47
N SER A 265 4.20 -30.83 36.41
CA SER A 265 5.56 -31.20 36.81
C SER A 265 5.52 -31.79 38.21
N LEU A 266 5.76 -33.10 38.30
CA LEU A 266 5.88 -33.85 39.56
C LEU A 266 4.68 -33.65 40.50
N GLY A 267 3.45 -33.59 39.96
CA GLY A 267 2.21 -33.41 40.73
C GLY A 267 1.84 -31.95 40.98
N THR A 268 2.62 -30.99 40.47
CA THR A 268 2.29 -29.56 40.53
C THR A 268 1.79 -29.06 39.18
N ILE A 269 0.55 -28.54 39.16
CA ILE A 269 -0.05 -27.95 37.96
C ILE A 269 0.40 -26.49 37.84
N VAL A 270 0.96 -26.13 36.68
CA VAL A 270 1.38 -24.76 36.39
C VAL A 270 0.71 -24.27 35.11
N ASP A 271 0.00 -23.15 35.22
CA ASP A 271 -0.49 -22.40 34.07
C ASP A 271 0.67 -21.65 33.41
N TYR A 272 0.79 -21.79 32.09
CA TYR A 272 1.85 -21.16 31.33
C TYR A 272 1.36 -20.58 30.00
N PRO A 273 1.51 -19.26 29.80
CA PRO A 273 1.34 -18.65 28.50
C PRO A 273 2.52 -19.03 27.60
N GLN A 274 2.24 -19.74 26.51
CA GLN A 274 3.26 -20.04 25.52
C GLN A 274 3.62 -18.80 24.70
N PRO A 275 4.85 -18.74 24.16
CA PRO A 275 5.20 -17.74 23.16
C PRO A 275 4.22 -17.77 21.97
N PRO A 276 3.88 -16.62 21.38
CA PRO A 276 3.06 -16.57 20.18
C PRO A 276 3.62 -17.43 19.05
N VAL A 277 2.72 -18.11 18.35
CA VAL A 277 3.02 -18.76 17.07
C VAL A 277 2.45 -17.89 15.95
N SER A 278 3.26 -17.60 14.95
CA SER A 278 2.89 -16.85 13.75
C SER A 278 2.97 -17.73 12.50
N PRO A 279 2.17 -17.47 11.45
CA PRO A 279 2.26 -18.18 10.17
C PRO A 279 3.56 -17.88 9.40
N ALA A 280 4.33 -16.83 9.76
CA ALA A 280 5.57 -16.42 9.08
C ALA A 280 6.75 -17.43 9.17
N GLY A 281 6.62 -18.51 9.95
CA GLY A 281 7.68 -19.50 10.17
C GLY A 281 7.61 -20.73 9.25
N GLY A 282 8.67 -21.55 9.24
CA GLY A 282 8.78 -22.73 8.37
C GLY A 282 7.59 -23.70 8.47
N GLY A 283 6.79 -23.77 7.39
CA GLY A 283 5.59 -24.60 7.25
C GLY A 283 4.26 -23.89 7.53
N GLY A 284 4.30 -22.62 7.94
CA GLY A 284 3.10 -21.81 8.21
C GLY A 284 2.61 -21.20 6.91
N PHE A 285 1.41 -20.62 6.95
CA PHE A 285 0.85 -19.98 5.77
C PHE A 285 -0.14 -18.89 6.18
N ASP A 286 -0.12 -17.76 5.51
CA ASP A 286 -1.18 -16.76 5.55
C ASP A 286 -1.40 -16.15 4.18
N GLY A 287 -2.63 -15.69 3.94
CA GLY A 287 -3.07 -15.18 2.66
C GLY A 287 -4.58 -15.04 2.64
N PHE A 288 -5.15 -14.94 1.45
CA PHE A 288 -6.60 -14.90 1.31
C PHE A 288 -7.05 -15.53 0.00
N VAL A 289 -8.35 -15.79 -0.09
CA VAL A 289 -9.00 -16.29 -1.30
C VAL A 289 -10.08 -15.30 -1.72
N PHE A 290 -10.37 -15.17 -3.01
CA PHE A 290 -11.40 -14.26 -3.48
C PHE A 290 -12.12 -14.73 -4.76
N THR A 291 -13.30 -14.15 -5.02
CA THR A 291 -14.13 -14.38 -6.20
C THR A 291 -14.33 -13.12 -7.05
N PRO A 292 -14.60 -13.29 -8.36
CA PRO A 292 -14.08 -14.36 -9.21
C PRO A 292 -12.59 -14.15 -9.50
N ASP A 293 -11.95 -15.11 -10.17
CA ASP A 293 -10.59 -14.93 -10.66
C ASP A 293 -10.47 -13.64 -11.48
N PRO A 294 -9.29 -13.01 -11.45
CA PRO A 294 -9.11 -11.71 -12.07
C PRO A 294 -9.23 -11.83 -13.60
N ALA A 295 -10.10 -11.02 -14.21
CA ALA A 295 -10.30 -11.04 -15.66
C ALA A 295 -8.94 -10.90 -16.40
N PRO A 296 -8.70 -11.68 -17.47
CA PRO A 296 -7.45 -11.60 -18.23
C PRO A 296 -7.12 -10.19 -18.70
N LEU A 297 -5.85 -9.97 -19.02
CA LEU A 297 -5.44 -8.76 -19.72
C LEU A 297 -6.14 -8.72 -21.08
N ASP A 298 -6.71 -7.58 -21.41
CA ASP A 298 -7.30 -7.27 -22.71
C ASP A 298 -6.35 -6.37 -23.51
N THR A 299 -6.87 -5.66 -24.51
CA THR A 299 -6.08 -4.69 -25.28
C THR A 299 -5.88 -3.34 -24.57
N ASN A 300 -6.45 -3.17 -23.37
CA ASN A 300 -6.31 -1.98 -22.55
C ASN A 300 -5.12 -2.12 -21.58
N LEU A 301 -4.73 -0.99 -21.02
CA LEU A 301 -3.76 -0.93 -19.93
C LEU A 301 -4.47 -1.29 -18.63
N LEU A 302 -3.74 -1.97 -17.74
CA LEU A 302 -4.24 -2.37 -16.42
C LEU A 302 -3.23 -1.98 -15.36
N VAL A 303 -3.71 -1.39 -14.27
CA VAL A 303 -2.92 -1.11 -13.07
C VAL A 303 -3.69 -1.55 -11.84
N GLY A 304 -3.01 -2.30 -10.98
CA GLY A 304 -3.55 -2.75 -9.69
C GLY A 304 -4.20 -4.12 -9.72
N GLY A 305 -5.12 -4.34 -8.78
CA GLY A 305 -5.74 -5.63 -8.50
C GLY A 305 -4.76 -6.66 -7.94
N LEU A 306 -5.21 -7.91 -7.87
CA LEU A 306 -4.37 -9.06 -7.51
C LEU A 306 -4.60 -10.23 -8.48
N PRO A 307 -3.56 -10.90 -8.98
CA PRO A 307 -2.16 -10.49 -8.90
C PRO A 307 -1.92 -9.08 -9.48
N ALA A 308 -1.02 -8.34 -8.86
CA ALA A 308 -0.84 -6.91 -9.15
C ALA A 308 -0.35 -6.71 -10.59
N ALA A 309 -1.09 -5.87 -11.33
CA ALA A 309 -0.74 -5.50 -12.69
C ALA A 309 -0.05 -4.14 -12.74
N ARG A 310 0.93 -4.02 -13.64
CA ARG A 310 1.60 -2.77 -14.00
C ARG A 310 1.50 -2.55 -15.50
N SER A 311 1.47 -1.30 -15.90
CA SER A 311 1.48 -0.90 -17.31
C SER A 311 2.74 -0.12 -17.63
N LEU A 312 3.29 -0.33 -18.83
CA LEU A 312 4.50 0.32 -19.33
C LEU A 312 4.13 1.17 -20.56
N LEU A 313 4.50 2.45 -20.55
CA LEU A 313 4.30 3.38 -21.66
C LEU A 313 5.65 3.81 -22.23
N ARG A 314 5.86 3.66 -23.55
CA ARG A 314 7.10 4.09 -24.23
C ARG A 314 6.88 5.41 -24.94
N VAL A 315 7.60 6.43 -24.47
CA VAL A 315 7.44 7.82 -24.86
C VAL A 315 8.46 8.17 -25.95
N ASN A 316 7.99 8.69 -27.07
CA ASN A 316 8.81 9.28 -28.11
C ASN A 316 8.67 10.80 -28.08
N LEU A 317 9.59 11.46 -27.37
CA LEU A 317 9.70 12.92 -27.38
C LEU A 317 10.43 13.39 -28.64
N PRO A 318 9.89 14.37 -29.40
CA PRO A 318 10.62 15.01 -30.49
C PRO A 318 11.97 15.56 -30.03
N ARG A 319 13.01 15.39 -30.85
CA ARG A 319 14.38 15.85 -30.50
C ARG A 319 14.44 17.34 -30.20
N ALA A 320 13.68 18.16 -30.95
CA ALA A 320 13.60 19.59 -30.72
C ALA A 320 13.16 19.91 -29.27
N ILE A 321 12.18 19.19 -28.75
CA ILE A 321 11.73 19.32 -27.36
C ILE A 321 12.79 18.78 -26.40
N ARG A 322 13.24 17.54 -26.62
CA ARG A 322 14.17 16.85 -25.72
C ARG A 322 15.47 17.62 -25.53
N ASP A 323 16.08 18.09 -26.62
CA ASP A 323 17.47 18.57 -26.62
C ASP A 323 17.56 20.10 -26.60
N SER A 324 16.47 20.81 -26.89
CA SER A 324 16.53 22.25 -27.22
C SER A 324 15.33 23.04 -26.72
N THR A 325 14.66 22.57 -25.66
CA THR A 325 13.63 23.34 -24.97
C THR A 325 13.80 23.25 -23.46
N GLN A 326 13.33 24.28 -22.76
CA GLN A 326 13.07 24.22 -21.35
C GLN A 326 11.62 23.75 -21.13
N ILE A 327 11.45 22.54 -20.60
CA ILE A 327 10.13 22.02 -20.25
C ILE A 327 9.64 22.75 -19.01
N VAL A 328 8.53 23.49 -19.12
CA VAL A 328 7.88 24.20 -18.01
C VAL A 328 6.97 23.25 -17.25
N ARG A 329 6.14 22.49 -17.98
CA ARG A 329 5.18 21.54 -17.42
C ARG A 329 4.96 20.37 -18.37
N ALA A 330 4.78 19.18 -17.82
CA ALA A 330 4.32 18.02 -18.59
C ALA A 330 3.21 17.29 -17.85
N THR A 331 2.15 16.92 -18.54
CA THR A 331 1.01 16.18 -17.97
C THR A 331 0.71 14.96 -18.81
N LEU A 332 0.81 13.78 -18.20
CA LEU A 332 0.31 12.53 -18.74
C LEU A 332 -1.21 12.50 -18.60
N ILE A 333 -1.90 12.20 -19.69
CA ILE A 333 -3.35 12.14 -19.76
C ILE A 333 -3.75 10.69 -20.10
N LEU A 334 -4.46 10.04 -19.18
CA LEU A 334 -4.92 8.66 -19.29
C LEU A 334 -6.44 8.62 -19.26
N VAL A 335 -7.08 8.03 -20.26
CA VAL A 335 -8.54 7.92 -20.33
C VAL A 335 -8.96 6.55 -19.81
N ALA A 336 -9.78 6.53 -18.75
CA ALA A 336 -10.31 5.29 -18.20
C ALA A 336 -11.17 4.55 -19.23
N SER A 337 -11.00 3.23 -19.37
CA SER A 337 -11.85 2.42 -20.27
C SER A 337 -13.16 2.01 -19.61
N ASP A 338 -13.13 1.84 -18.29
CA ASP A 338 -14.22 1.35 -17.46
C ASP A 338 -14.22 2.08 -16.11
N SER A 339 -15.32 1.96 -15.36
CA SER A 339 -15.35 2.42 -13.98
C SER A 339 -14.39 1.61 -13.12
N VAL A 340 -13.62 2.30 -12.27
CA VAL A 340 -12.70 1.68 -11.30
C VAL A 340 -13.48 0.77 -10.36
N ARG A 341 -13.09 -0.50 -10.28
CA ARG A 341 -13.76 -1.51 -9.46
C ARG A 341 -13.10 -1.61 -8.09
N GLY A 342 -13.86 -1.79 -7.03
CA GLY A 342 -13.35 -1.89 -5.65
C GLY A 342 -14.43 -1.66 -4.60
N VAL A 343 -14.00 -1.45 -3.35
CA VAL A 343 -14.89 -0.98 -2.27
C VAL A 343 -15.20 0.51 -2.51
N PRO A 344 -16.47 0.97 -2.57
CA PRO A 344 -16.81 2.33 -3.02
C PRO A 344 -16.20 3.51 -2.23
N SER A 345 -15.88 3.29 -0.96
CA SER A 345 -15.20 4.25 -0.07
C SER A 345 -13.68 4.26 -0.22
N ASP A 346 -13.12 3.26 -0.92
CA ASP A 346 -11.69 3.04 -1.04
C ASP A 346 -11.09 3.92 -2.14
N SER A 347 -9.79 4.14 -2.02
CA SER A 347 -8.99 4.86 -2.99
C SER A 347 -7.59 4.30 -2.99
N PHE A 348 -6.90 4.47 -4.11
CA PHE A 348 -5.50 4.12 -4.22
C PHE A 348 -4.74 5.17 -5.00
N VAL A 349 -3.43 5.21 -4.79
CA VAL A 349 -2.53 6.08 -5.53
C VAL A 349 -2.03 5.34 -6.77
N LEU A 350 -2.25 5.95 -7.92
CA LEU A 350 -1.62 5.58 -9.18
C LEU A 350 -0.28 6.32 -9.28
N PHE A 351 0.81 5.57 -9.20
CA PHE A 351 2.16 6.08 -9.36
C PHE A 351 2.64 5.99 -10.80
N VAL A 352 3.42 7.00 -11.20
CA VAL A 352 4.16 7.04 -12.46
C VAL A 352 5.63 7.17 -12.13
N HIS A 353 6.41 6.19 -12.57
CA HIS A 353 7.85 6.21 -12.43
C HIS A 353 8.56 6.11 -13.79
N PRO A 354 9.75 6.72 -13.95
CA PRO A 354 10.62 6.35 -15.04
C PRO A 354 11.15 4.93 -14.84
N ALA A 355 11.30 4.18 -15.93
CA ALA A 355 12.07 2.95 -15.91
C ALA A 355 13.58 3.28 -15.82
N ALA A 356 14.33 2.52 -15.02
CA ALA A 356 15.80 2.55 -15.09
C ALA A 356 16.30 1.73 -16.29
N VAL A 357 15.62 0.61 -16.56
CA VAL A 357 15.86 -0.25 -17.73
C VAL A 357 14.50 -0.73 -18.25
N ASP A 358 14.33 -0.73 -19.58
CA ASP A 358 13.13 -1.26 -20.24
C ASP A 358 13.37 -2.71 -20.70
N LEU A 359 12.80 -3.66 -19.95
CA LEU A 359 12.83 -5.10 -20.22
C LEU A 359 11.40 -5.67 -20.31
N GLY A 360 10.42 -4.84 -20.69
CA GLY A 360 9.00 -5.20 -20.65
C GLY A 360 8.54 -5.54 -19.23
N ALA A 361 8.06 -6.77 -19.00
CA ALA A 361 7.55 -7.22 -17.70
C ALA A 361 8.58 -7.12 -16.57
N LYS A 362 9.88 -7.19 -16.87
CA LYS A 362 10.96 -7.13 -15.87
C LYS A 362 11.60 -5.74 -15.76
N SER A 363 10.96 -4.70 -16.30
CA SER A 363 11.48 -3.33 -16.23
C SER A 363 11.60 -2.89 -14.78
N SER A 364 12.77 -2.44 -14.38
CA SER A 364 13.01 -1.91 -13.04
C SER A 364 12.62 -0.45 -12.96
N ILE A 365 11.92 -0.07 -11.88
CA ILE A 365 11.61 1.33 -11.57
C ILE A 365 12.90 2.06 -11.20
N LEU A 366 13.12 3.24 -11.78
CA LEU A 366 14.21 4.13 -11.38
C LEU A 366 13.91 4.68 -9.99
N ARG A 367 14.72 4.25 -9.02
CA ARG A 367 14.71 4.77 -7.65
C ARG A 367 15.76 5.85 -7.52
N ASP A 368 15.36 7.09 -7.76
CA ASP A 368 16.19 8.27 -7.56
C ASP A 368 15.64 9.04 -6.34
N PRO A 369 16.42 9.20 -5.24
CA PRO A 369 15.94 9.88 -4.04
C PRO A 369 15.62 11.37 -4.26
N PHE A 370 16.10 11.96 -5.36
CA PHE A 370 15.83 13.35 -5.74
C PHE A 370 14.67 13.50 -6.73
N LEU A 371 14.12 12.38 -7.22
CA LEU A 371 12.96 12.36 -8.10
C LEU A 371 11.78 11.72 -7.35
N ALA A 372 10.99 12.55 -6.68
CA ALA A 372 9.74 12.10 -6.08
C ALA A 372 8.83 11.48 -7.17
N PRO A 373 8.10 10.41 -6.84
CA PRO A 373 7.17 9.82 -7.79
C PRO A 373 6.02 10.77 -8.08
N ASP A 374 5.68 10.88 -9.36
CA ASP A 374 4.51 11.59 -9.80
C ASP A 374 3.28 10.69 -9.65
N SER A 375 2.15 11.22 -9.18
CA SER A 375 1.01 10.37 -8.83
C SER A 375 -0.35 11.07 -8.92
N ALA A 376 -1.41 10.25 -8.90
CA ALA A 376 -2.79 10.71 -8.71
C ALA A 376 -3.56 9.73 -7.83
N VAL A 377 -4.42 10.26 -6.96
CA VAL A 377 -5.38 9.46 -6.18
C VAL A 377 -6.55 9.07 -7.08
N ILE A 378 -6.86 7.79 -7.11
CA ILE A 378 -7.97 7.21 -7.85
C ILE A 378 -8.99 6.68 -6.85
N HIS A 379 -10.22 7.19 -6.96
CA HIS A 379 -11.34 6.69 -6.18
C HIS A 379 -12.04 5.55 -6.92
N VAL A 380 -12.55 4.58 -6.17
CA VAL A 380 -13.43 3.55 -6.74
C VAL A 380 -14.68 4.21 -7.32
N GLY A 381 -15.16 3.69 -8.45
CA GLY A 381 -16.27 4.26 -9.21
C GLY A 381 -15.87 5.37 -10.20
N PHE A 382 -14.63 5.86 -10.14
CA PHE A 382 -14.12 6.88 -11.07
C PHE A 382 -14.18 6.41 -12.53
N THR A 383 -14.60 7.29 -13.43
CA THR A 383 -14.80 7.01 -14.88
C THR A 383 -14.16 8.04 -15.81
N ASP A 384 -13.60 9.12 -15.26
CA ASP A 384 -13.08 10.24 -16.05
C ASP A 384 -11.60 10.04 -16.43
N THR A 385 -11.01 11.06 -17.03
CA THR A 385 -9.61 11.14 -17.45
C THR A 385 -8.71 11.47 -16.27
N VAL A 386 -7.70 10.63 -16.05
CA VAL A 386 -6.64 10.85 -15.06
C VAL A 386 -5.56 11.74 -15.67
N ARG A 387 -5.15 12.76 -14.92
CA ARG A 387 -4.10 13.71 -15.31
C ARG A 387 -3.01 13.70 -14.25
N ILE A 388 -1.80 13.31 -14.65
CA ILE A 388 -0.65 13.19 -13.75
C ILE A 388 0.43 14.12 -14.27
N GLU A 389 0.88 15.05 -13.45
CA GLU A 389 2.00 15.91 -13.81
C GLU A 389 3.29 15.10 -13.76
N ILE A 390 4.00 14.99 -14.88
CA ILE A 390 5.24 14.21 -15.01
C ILE A 390 6.43 15.08 -15.42
N THR A 391 6.37 16.37 -15.06
CA THR A 391 7.37 17.39 -15.43
C THR A 391 8.78 16.96 -15.03
N ASN A 392 8.93 16.42 -13.82
CA ASN A 392 10.23 16.06 -13.27
C ASN A 392 10.83 14.85 -13.99
N ILE A 393 10.00 13.87 -14.36
CA ILE A 393 10.44 12.70 -15.15
C ILE A 393 10.96 13.14 -16.51
N LEU A 394 10.26 14.04 -17.21
CA LEU A 394 10.71 14.50 -18.53
C LEU A 394 12.00 15.32 -18.43
N ARG A 395 12.11 16.21 -17.45
CA ARG A 395 13.35 16.96 -17.19
C ARG A 395 14.51 16.02 -16.84
N ARG A 396 14.25 14.93 -16.12
CA ARG A 396 15.26 13.90 -15.85
C ARG A 396 15.78 13.27 -17.14
N TRP A 397 14.91 12.97 -18.10
CA TRP A 397 15.32 12.47 -19.41
C TRP A 397 16.03 13.53 -20.28
N GLN A 398 15.78 14.82 -20.06
CA GLN A 398 16.57 15.89 -20.70
C GLN A 398 17.98 15.98 -20.11
N ALA A 399 18.12 15.79 -18.79
CA ALA A 399 19.40 15.82 -18.09
C ALA A 399 20.25 14.58 -18.36
N ASP A 400 19.63 13.41 -18.54
CA ASP A 400 20.30 12.14 -18.80
C ASP A 400 19.62 11.40 -19.96
N THR A 401 20.26 11.48 -21.12
CA THR A 401 19.77 10.85 -22.36
C THR A 401 20.06 9.35 -22.45
N SER A 402 20.78 8.77 -21.48
CA SER A 402 21.04 7.33 -21.40
C SER A 402 19.84 6.55 -20.83
N LEU A 403 18.95 7.22 -20.09
CA LEU A 403 17.77 6.62 -19.51
C LEU A 403 16.75 6.21 -20.59
N PRO A 404 16.07 5.06 -20.42
CA PRO A 404 14.97 4.69 -21.30
C PRO A 404 13.81 5.67 -21.11
N ARG A 405 13.17 6.05 -22.21
CA ARG A 405 11.99 6.93 -22.23
C ARG A 405 10.72 6.12 -22.01
N SER A 406 10.68 5.41 -20.89
CA SER A 406 9.58 4.51 -20.55
C SER A 406 9.04 4.84 -19.17
N LEU A 407 7.71 4.92 -19.06
CA LEU A 407 6.99 5.15 -17.81
C LEU A 407 6.40 3.83 -17.33
N VAL A 408 6.57 3.53 -16.05
CA VAL A 408 5.91 2.42 -15.35
C VAL A 408 4.76 2.99 -14.52
N LEU A 409 3.56 2.50 -14.80
CA LEU A 409 2.35 2.76 -14.04
C LEU A 409 2.13 1.62 -13.05
N HIS A 410 2.00 1.93 -11.77
CA HIS A 410 1.70 0.94 -10.74
C HIS A 410 0.84 1.51 -9.62
N GLN A 411 0.25 0.63 -8.81
CA GLN A 411 -0.59 1.01 -7.68
C GLN A 411 0.22 1.07 -6.38
N GLY A 412 -0.20 1.92 -5.44
CA GLY A 412 0.10 1.80 -4.01
C GLY A 412 -0.94 2.58 -3.19
N PRO A 413 -1.23 2.21 -1.93
CA PRO A 413 -2.14 2.96 -1.08
C PRO A 413 -1.43 4.17 -0.46
N ASP A 414 -0.17 3.95 -0.08
CA ASP A 414 0.90 4.86 0.28
C ASP A 414 2.19 4.05 0.12
N PHE A 415 3.30 4.73 -0.15
CA PHE A 415 4.57 4.11 -0.55
C PHE A 415 5.02 2.96 0.39
N PRO A 416 5.45 1.77 -0.09
CA PRO A 416 5.47 1.25 -1.47
C PRO A 416 4.86 -0.16 -1.58
N PHE A 417 3.58 -0.35 -1.27
CA PHE A 417 2.98 -1.68 -1.30
C PHE A 417 1.93 -1.85 -2.40
N GLU A 418 2.18 -2.77 -3.33
CA GLU A 418 1.11 -3.35 -4.17
C GLU A 418 0.41 -4.48 -3.40
N GLY A 419 -0.76 -4.92 -3.89
CA GLY A 419 -1.49 -6.05 -3.28
C GLY A 419 -2.26 -5.71 -1.99
N VAL A 420 -2.44 -4.44 -1.69
CA VAL A 420 -3.16 -3.93 -0.50
C VAL A 420 -4.66 -3.68 -0.70
N THR A 421 -5.16 -3.88 -1.92
CA THR A 421 -6.57 -3.73 -2.28
C THR A 421 -6.82 -4.54 -3.56
N LEU A 422 -8.07 -4.97 -3.76
CA LEU A 422 -8.50 -5.60 -5.01
C LEU A 422 -8.88 -4.55 -6.07
N ALA A 423 -8.72 -3.26 -5.77
CA ALA A 423 -9.06 -2.19 -6.69
C ALA A 423 -8.13 -2.20 -7.91
N GLU A 424 -8.71 -2.06 -9.12
CA GLU A 424 -7.97 -1.98 -10.38
C GLU A 424 -8.53 -0.85 -11.24
N VAL A 425 -7.65 -0.21 -12.01
CA VAL A 425 -8.02 0.78 -13.04
C VAL A 425 -7.56 0.30 -14.41
N ARG A 426 -8.42 0.49 -15.41
CA ARG A 426 -8.13 0.22 -16.81
C ARG A 426 -8.11 1.50 -17.61
N PHE A 427 -7.13 1.62 -18.50
CA PHE A 427 -7.01 2.76 -19.41
C PHE A 427 -6.96 2.27 -20.85
N PHE A 428 -7.51 3.07 -21.77
CA PHE A 428 -7.31 2.81 -23.19
C PHE A 428 -5.83 2.72 -23.54
N SER A 429 -5.46 1.78 -24.41
CA SER A 429 -4.08 1.68 -24.92
C SER A 429 -3.81 2.65 -26.07
N SER A 430 -2.54 2.74 -26.45
CA SER A 430 -1.98 3.52 -27.56
C SER A 430 -2.64 3.19 -28.91
N ARG A 431 -3.29 2.03 -29.01
CA ARG A 431 -4.04 1.56 -30.19
C ARG A 431 -5.44 2.20 -30.30
N ALA A 432 -6.00 2.74 -29.22
CA ALA A 432 -7.33 3.34 -29.22
C ALA A 432 -7.28 4.78 -29.77
N ALA A 433 -7.45 4.94 -31.08
CA ALA A 433 -7.07 6.17 -31.78
C ALA A 433 -7.55 7.51 -31.15
N LEU A 434 -8.79 7.56 -30.65
CA LEU A 434 -9.42 8.76 -30.08
C LEU A 434 -9.26 8.89 -28.56
N ARG A 435 -8.84 7.83 -27.87
CA ARG A 435 -8.78 7.76 -26.39
C ARG A 435 -7.43 7.29 -25.87
N ARG A 436 -6.43 7.22 -26.75
CA ARG A 436 -5.08 6.77 -26.43
C ARG A 436 -4.45 7.66 -25.34
N PRO A 437 -3.48 7.13 -24.58
CA PRO A 437 -2.67 7.93 -23.68
C PRO A 437 -1.97 9.08 -24.41
N THR A 438 -2.04 10.29 -23.89
CA THR A 438 -1.42 11.48 -24.51
C THR A 438 -0.56 12.26 -23.52
N LEU A 439 0.31 13.12 -24.05
CA LEU A 439 1.19 13.98 -23.26
C LEU A 439 0.88 15.44 -23.59
N ARG A 440 0.45 16.24 -22.62
CA ARG A 440 0.38 17.69 -22.74
C ARG A 440 1.67 18.31 -22.22
N LEU A 441 2.29 19.17 -23.03
CA LEU A 441 3.57 19.77 -22.73
C LEU A 441 3.49 21.29 -22.85
N THR A 442 3.94 21.97 -21.81
CA THR A 442 4.21 23.40 -21.84
C THR A 442 5.71 23.61 -21.82
N TYR A 443 6.27 24.31 -22.81
CA TYR A 443 7.71 24.48 -22.96
C TYR A 443 8.10 25.82 -23.57
N VAL A 444 9.35 26.20 -23.36
CA VAL A 444 10.01 27.37 -23.95
C VAL A 444 11.14 26.87 -24.84
N PRO A 445 11.14 27.14 -26.15
CA PRO A 445 12.26 26.83 -27.02
C PRO A 445 13.55 27.51 -26.56
N ARG A 446 14.69 26.87 -26.81
CA ARG A 446 15.99 27.47 -26.57
C ARG A 446 16.07 28.80 -27.32
N LEU A 447 16.44 29.85 -26.60
CA LEU A 447 16.68 31.16 -27.19
C LEU A 447 17.86 31.01 -28.15
N THR A 448 17.58 31.18 -29.44
CA THR A 448 18.61 31.28 -30.47
C THR A 448 19.07 32.72 -30.53
N PHE A 449 20.34 32.97 -30.19
CA PHE A 449 20.99 34.23 -30.51
C PHE A 449 21.27 34.24 -32.02
N ALA A 450 21.03 35.37 -32.68
CA ALA A 450 21.36 35.49 -34.11
C ALA A 450 22.89 35.35 -34.28
N PRO A 451 23.37 34.65 -35.32
CA PRO A 451 24.80 34.57 -35.61
C PRO A 451 25.41 35.93 -35.98
#